data_AF-A0A5C0C9K7-F1
#
_entry.id   AF-A0A5C0C9K7-F1
#
_cell.length_a   1.000
_cell.length_b   1.000
_cell.length_c   1.000
_cell.angle_alpha   90.00
_cell.angle_beta   90.00
_cell.angle_gamma   90.00
#
_symmetry.space_group_name_H-M   'P 1'
#
loop_
_entity.id
_entity.type
_entity.pdbx_description
1 polymer ?
#
loop_
_entity_poly.entity_id
_entity_poly.type
_entity_poly.pdbx_seq_one_letter_code
_entity_poly.pdbx_strand_id
1 'polypeptide(L)'
;MNKNNTKLSTRALPSFIDYFNGIYGFATGIKDIMNMIFKTDTGGDLTLDEILKNQQLLNDISGKLDGVNGSLNDLIAQGNLNTELSKEILKIANEQNQVLNDVNNKLDAINTMLRVYLPKITSMLSDVMKQNYALSLQIEYLSKQLQEISDKLDIINVNVLINSTLTEITPAYQRIKYVNEKFEELTFATETSSKVKKDGSPANILDELTELTELAKSVTKNDVDGFEFYLNTFHDVMVGNNLFGRSALKTASELITKENVKTSGSEVGNVYNFLIVLTALQAKAFLTLTTCRKLLGLADIDYTSIMNELLNREKEEFRVNILPTLSNTFSNPNYAKVKGSDEDAKMIVEAK
;
A
#
# COMPACT_ATOMS: atom_id res chain seq x y z
N MET A 1 0.90 37.62 16.04
CA MET A 1 -0.34 37.35 16.80
C MET A 1 -1.46 37.06 15.82
N ASN A 2 -1.76 35.79 15.56
CA ASN A 2 -2.89 35.38 14.73
C ASN A 2 -3.79 34.51 15.59
N LYS A 3 -4.85 35.11 16.13
CA LYS A 3 -5.90 34.43 16.92
C LYS A 3 -6.87 33.79 15.95
N ASN A 4 -6.71 32.49 15.68
CA ASN A 4 -7.74 31.68 15.00
C ASN A 4 -7.73 30.20 15.43
N ASN A 5 -7.33 29.90 16.68
CA ASN A 5 -7.23 28.52 17.21
C ASN A 5 -8.32 28.12 18.23
N THR A 6 -9.54 28.66 18.13
CA THR A 6 -10.60 28.34 19.11
C THR A 6 -11.94 27.97 18.47
N LYS A 7 -11.93 27.09 17.47
CA LYS A 7 -13.13 26.35 17.01
C LYS A 7 -12.78 24.93 16.52
N LEU A 8 -12.19 24.10 17.39
CA LEU A 8 -12.44 22.65 17.32
C LEU A 8 -13.79 22.41 18.02
N SER A 9 -14.87 22.78 17.32
CA SER A 9 -16.21 22.35 17.69
C SER A 9 -16.26 20.83 17.58
N THR A 10 -16.34 20.12 18.70
CA THR A 10 -17.34 19.07 18.99
C THR A 10 -17.94 18.33 17.78
N ARG A 11 -17.14 17.91 16.81
CA ARG A 11 -17.53 16.86 15.88
C ARG A 11 -17.13 15.58 16.58
N ALA A 12 -18.13 14.80 17.00
CA ALA A 12 -17.91 13.43 17.41
C ALA A 12 -16.98 12.79 16.37
N LEU A 13 -15.90 12.13 16.83
CA LEU A 13 -15.06 11.31 15.97
C LEU A 13 -15.98 10.46 15.09
N PRO A 14 -15.76 10.34 13.77
CA PRO A 14 -16.59 9.50 12.91
C PRO A 14 -16.59 8.07 13.46
N SER A 15 -17.60 7.76 14.27
CA SER A 15 -17.71 6.49 14.97
C SER A 15 -18.47 5.56 14.05
N PHE A 16 -18.02 4.32 13.93
CA PHE A 16 -18.77 3.29 13.22
C PHE A 16 -19.53 2.44 14.24
N ILE A 17 -20.76 2.07 13.91
CA ILE A 17 -21.58 1.13 14.70
C ILE A 17 -21.42 -0.24 14.05
N ASP A 18 -20.30 -0.89 14.33
CA ASP A 18 -20.00 -2.26 13.90
C ASP A 18 -18.98 -2.90 14.85
N TYR A 19 -18.89 -4.23 14.87
CA TYR A 19 -17.91 -4.93 15.70
C TYR A 19 -16.50 -4.77 15.13
N PHE A 20 -15.60 -4.18 15.93
CA PHE A 20 -14.18 -4.23 15.65
C PHE A 20 -13.60 -5.59 16.05
N ASN A 21 -13.29 -6.43 15.06
CA ASN A 21 -12.86 -7.82 15.26
C ASN A 21 -11.38 -7.97 15.69
N GLY A 22 -10.73 -6.88 16.11
CA GLY A 22 -9.36 -6.89 16.60
C GLY A 22 -8.31 -7.16 15.52
N ILE A 23 -7.05 -7.28 15.97
CA ILE A 23 -5.89 -7.57 15.11
C ILE A 23 -6.08 -8.92 14.39
N TYR A 24 -6.68 -9.91 15.05
CA TYR A 24 -6.96 -11.22 14.43
C TYR A 24 -7.94 -11.10 13.25
N GLY A 25 -9.05 -10.38 13.42
CA GLY A 25 -10.03 -10.19 12.35
C GLY A 25 -9.43 -9.44 11.16
N PHE A 26 -8.68 -8.37 11.43
CA PHE A 26 -7.99 -7.61 10.37
C PHE A 26 -6.95 -8.46 9.63
N ALA A 27 -6.07 -9.16 10.36
CA ALA A 27 -5.04 -10.01 9.75
C ALA A 27 -5.64 -11.16 8.92
N THR A 28 -6.76 -11.74 9.38
CA THR A 28 -7.48 -12.78 8.63
C THR A 28 -8.10 -12.20 7.36
N GLY A 29 -8.74 -11.03 7.44
CA GLY A 29 -9.28 -10.34 6.26
C GLY A 29 -8.19 -10.04 5.22
N ILE A 30 -7.04 -9.55 5.65
CA ILE A 30 -5.88 -9.32 4.76
C ILE A 30 -5.38 -10.63 4.14
N LYS A 31 -5.26 -11.70 4.93
CA LYS A 31 -4.87 -13.03 4.43
C LYS A 31 -5.83 -13.54 3.35
N ASP A 32 -7.13 -13.34 3.52
CA ASP A 32 -8.13 -13.75 2.53
C ASP A 32 -7.99 -12.97 1.22
N ILE A 33 -7.70 -11.66 1.30
CA ILE A 33 -7.40 -10.83 0.11
C ILE A 33 -6.12 -11.32 -0.58
N MET A 34 -5.05 -11.60 0.17
CA MET A 34 -3.80 -12.13 -0.40
C MET A 34 -4.03 -13.49 -1.10
N ASN A 35 -4.82 -14.37 -0.51
CA ASN A 35 -5.20 -15.64 -1.13
C ASN A 35 -6.02 -15.47 -2.40
N MET A 36 -6.88 -14.45 -2.46
CA MET A 36 -7.62 -14.09 -3.68
C MET A 36 -6.68 -13.59 -4.78
N ILE A 37 -5.68 -12.77 -4.43
CA ILE A 37 -4.65 -12.30 -5.37
C ILE A 37 -3.85 -13.48 -5.93
N PHE A 38 -3.38 -14.41 -5.10
CA PHE A 38 -2.63 -15.58 -5.58
C PHE A 38 -3.42 -16.46 -6.54
N LYS A 39 -4.73 -16.61 -6.30
CA LYS A 39 -5.64 -17.39 -7.17
C LYS A 39 -5.99 -16.68 -8.48
N THR A 40 -5.62 -15.41 -8.65
CA THR A 40 -5.86 -14.68 -9.89
C THR A 40 -4.86 -15.16 -10.96
N ASP A 41 -5.35 -15.90 -11.93
CA ASP A 41 -4.58 -16.32 -13.10
C ASP A 41 -4.61 -15.24 -14.19
N THR A 42 -3.42 -14.72 -14.52
CA THR A 42 -3.21 -13.67 -15.52
C THR A 42 -2.83 -14.21 -16.90
N GLY A 43 -2.74 -15.54 -17.08
CA GLY A 43 -2.63 -16.17 -18.39
C GLY A 43 -1.24 -16.21 -19.03
N GLY A 44 -0.16 -15.98 -18.28
CA GLY A 44 1.24 -16.13 -18.73
C GLY A 44 2.20 -15.11 -18.11
N ASP A 45 3.51 -15.26 -18.38
CA ASP A 45 4.61 -14.39 -17.92
C ASP A 45 4.64 -13.01 -18.62
N LEU A 46 3.53 -12.59 -19.24
CA LEU A 46 3.45 -11.28 -19.87
C LEU A 46 3.33 -10.21 -18.79
N THR A 47 4.20 -9.22 -18.83
CA THR A 47 4.25 -8.15 -17.82
C THR A 47 3.72 -6.84 -18.41
N LEU A 48 3.16 -5.95 -17.58
CA LEU A 48 2.76 -4.62 -18.06
C LEU A 48 3.94 -3.82 -18.65
N ASP A 49 5.18 -4.18 -18.30
CA ASP A 49 6.41 -3.61 -18.83
C ASP A 49 6.58 -3.86 -20.34
N GLU A 50 5.99 -4.92 -20.88
CA GLU A 50 5.98 -5.18 -22.32
C GLU A 50 5.06 -4.22 -23.07
N ILE A 51 4.02 -3.67 -22.42
CA ILE A 51 3.18 -2.60 -22.99
C ILE A 51 3.99 -1.31 -23.15
N LEU A 52 4.79 -0.94 -22.14
CA LEU A 52 5.62 0.26 -22.17
C LEU A 52 6.76 0.14 -23.19
N LYS A 53 7.33 -1.06 -23.34
CA LYS A 53 8.30 -1.36 -24.41
C LYS A 53 7.71 -1.21 -25.82
N ASN A 54 6.38 -1.23 -25.98
CA ASN A 54 5.74 -1.03 -27.27
C ASN A 54 5.83 0.41 -27.82
N GLN A 55 6.23 1.38 -27.01
CA GLN A 55 6.53 2.74 -27.51
C GLN A 55 7.92 2.81 -28.17
N GLN A 56 8.94 2.19 -27.57
CA GLN A 56 10.26 2.03 -28.22
C GLN A 56 10.18 1.16 -29.48
N LEU A 57 9.26 0.21 -29.48
CA LEU A 57 8.96 -0.70 -30.58
C LEU A 57 8.41 -0.03 -31.83
N LEU A 58 7.59 1.02 -31.69
CA LEU A 58 7.16 1.84 -32.83
C LEU A 58 8.34 2.56 -33.47
N ASN A 59 9.32 2.97 -32.68
CA ASN A 59 10.56 3.58 -33.18
C ASN A 59 11.46 2.54 -33.88
N ASP A 60 11.56 1.32 -33.35
CA ASP A 60 12.33 0.23 -33.99
C ASP A 60 11.71 -0.21 -35.33
N ILE A 61 10.37 -0.27 -35.40
CA ILE A 61 9.65 -0.58 -36.64
C ILE A 61 9.91 0.50 -37.70
N SER A 62 9.91 1.78 -37.30
CA SER A 62 10.27 2.89 -38.18
C SER A 62 11.69 2.71 -38.75
N GLY A 63 12.68 2.40 -37.91
CA GLY A 63 14.07 2.21 -38.34
C GLY A 63 14.27 1.01 -39.28
N LYS A 64 13.55 -0.11 -39.06
CA LYS A 64 13.60 -1.27 -39.98
C LYS A 64 12.86 -1.00 -41.30
N LEU A 65 11.76 -0.25 -41.27
CA LEU A 65 11.06 0.18 -42.49
C LEU A 65 11.89 1.15 -43.32
N ASP A 66 12.69 2.01 -42.69
CA ASP A 66 13.64 2.88 -43.38
C ASP A 66 14.72 2.08 -44.13
N GLY A 67 15.20 0.97 -43.55
CA GLY A 67 16.14 0.04 -44.21
C GLY A 67 15.54 -0.69 -45.42
N VAL A 68 14.27 -1.09 -45.34
CA VAL A 68 13.52 -1.67 -46.47
C VAL A 68 13.30 -0.64 -47.58
N ASN A 69 12.96 0.61 -47.22
CA ASN A 69 12.84 1.71 -48.17
C ASN A 69 14.18 2.06 -48.84
N GLY A 70 15.30 2.01 -48.12
CA GLY A 70 16.64 2.17 -48.68
C GLY A 70 16.95 1.09 -49.73
N SER A 71 16.72 -0.17 -49.38
CA SER A 71 16.94 -1.32 -50.28
C SER A 71 16.05 -1.28 -51.53
N LEU A 72 14.80 -0.80 -51.39
CA LEU A 72 13.90 -0.55 -52.52
C LEU A 72 14.37 0.58 -53.43
N ASN A 73 14.90 1.67 -52.85
CA ASN A 73 15.43 2.80 -53.62
C ASN A 73 16.68 2.40 -54.43
N ASP A 74 17.56 1.58 -53.85
CA ASP A 74 18.75 1.05 -54.54
C ASP A 74 18.35 0.14 -55.72
N LEU A 75 17.32 -0.69 -55.54
CA LEU A 75 16.77 -1.54 -56.60
C LEU A 75 16.18 -0.72 -57.76
N ILE A 76 15.45 0.36 -57.46
CA ILE A 76 14.88 1.29 -58.46
C ILE A 76 16.00 2.03 -59.20
N ALA A 77 17.09 2.38 -58.50
CA ALA A 77 18.22 3.09 -59.07
C ALA A 77 19.09 2.22 -60.02
N GLN A 78 19.08 0.89 -59.88
CA GLN A 78 19.96 -0.01 -60.66
C GLN A 78 19.43 -0.47 -62.03
N GLY A 79 18.16 -0.24 -62.36
CA GLY A 79 17.62 -0.19 -63.73
C GLY A 79 17.71 -1.41 -64.66
N ASN A 80 18.37 -2.53 -64.29
CA ASN A 80 18.57 -3.70 -65.17
C ASN A 80 18.17 -5.02 -64.48
N LEU A 81 16.99 -5.55 -64.83
CA LEU A 81 16.45 -6.81 -64.28
C LEU A 81 17.17 -8.06 -64.84
N ASN A 82 18.07 -8.67 -64.05
CA ASN A 82 18.65 -9.99 -64.29
C ASN A 82 18.64 -10.86 -63.00
N THR A 83 19.24 -12.06 -63.04
CA THR A 83 19.35 -13.03 -61.91
C THR A 83 19.87 -12.46 -60.59
N GLU A 84 20.64 -11.38 -60.62
CA GLU A 84 21.16 -10.66 -59.46
C GLU A 84 20.04 -9.86 -58.77
N LEU A 85 19.18 -9.24 -59.58
CA LEU A 85 18.00 -8.52 -59.12
C LEU A 85 16.98 -9.45 -58.47
N SER A 86 16.87 -10.71 -58.92
CA SER A 86 16.04 -11.72 -58.24
C SER A 86 16.56 -12.08 -56.84
N LYS A 87 17.88 -12.08 -56.62
CA LYS A 87 18.48 -12.30 -55.29
C LYS A 87 18.24 -11.10 -54.38
N GLU A 88 18.37 -9.88 -54.90
CA GLU A 88 18.06 -8.65 -54.18
C GLU A 88 16.58 -8.58 -53.77
N ILE A 89 15.65 -8.92 -54.68
CA ILE A 89 14.21 -9.01 -54.37
C ILE A 89 13.93 -10.07 -53.30
N LEU A 90 14.59 -11.24 -53.36
CA LEU A 90 14.47 -12.27 -52.32
C LEU A 90 14.97 -11.79 -50.95
N LYS A 91 16.05 -11.01 -50.93
CA LYS A 91 16.58 -10.40 -49.70
C LYS A 91 15.58 -9.40 -49.11
N ILE A 92 15.00 -8.52 -49.93
CA ILE A 92 13.95 -7.58 -49.51
C ILE A 92 12.73 -8.33 -48.96
N ALA A 93 12.27 -9.38 -49.64
CA ALA A 93 11.14 -10.20 -49.18
C ALA A 93 11.41 -10.88 -47.83
N ASN A 94 12.65 -11.35 -47.59
CA ASN A 94 13.03 -11.94 -46.32
C ASN A 94 13.10 -10.91 -45.19
N GLU A 95 13.65 -9.72 -45.45
CA GLU A 95 13.69 -8.61 -44.47
C GLU A 95 12.27 -8.13 -44.13
N GLN A 96 11.38 -8.00 -45.13
CA GLN A 96 9.97 -7.70 -44.91
C GLN A 96 9.27 -8.76 -44.06
N ASN A 97 9.51 -10.05 -44.34
CA ASN A 97 8.95 -11.14 -43.52
C ASN A 97 9.47 -11.12 -42.08
N GLN A 98 10.73 -10.76 -41.85
CA GLN A 98 11.26 -10.61 -40.49
C GLN A 98 10.60 -9.44 -39.75
N VAL A 99 10.46 -8.28 -40.39
CA VAL A 99 9.75 -7.13 -39.81
C VAL A 99 8.29 -7.49 -39.51
N LEU A 100 7.61 -8.18 -40.43
CA LEU A 100 6.23 -8.59 -40.24
C LEU A 100 6.07 -9.61 -39.10
N ASN A 101 6.99 -10.58 -38.98
CA ASN A 101 6.99 -11.54 -37.89
C ASN A 101 7.24 -10.87 -36.53
N ASP A 102 8.18 -9.92 -36.46
CA ASP A 102 8.40 -9.12 -35.25
C ASP A 102 7.14 -8.34 -34.88
N VAL A 103 6.50 -7.67 -35.85
CA VAL A 103 5.25 -6.92 -35.65
C VAL A 103 4.13 -7.84 -35.16
N ASN A 104 3.95 -9.01 -35.78
CA ASN A 104 2.89 -9.96 -35.42
C ASN A 104 3.10 -10.53 -34.00
N ASN A 105 4.31 -10.98 -33.66
CA ASN A 105 4.62 -11.47 -32.31
C ASN A 105 4.32 -10.41 -31.24
N LYS A 106 4.66 -9.15 -31.54
CA LYS A 106 4.45 -8.01 -30.65
C LYS A 106 2.97 -7.62 -30.55
N LEU A 107 2.22 -7.69 -31.65
CA LEU A 107 0.78 -7.47 -31.69
C LEU A 107 0.01 -8.56 -30.92
N ASP A 108 0.46 -9.82 -31.01
CA ASP A 108 -0.11 -10.94 -30.26
C ASP A 108 0.09 -10.78 -28.75
N ALA A 109 1.26 -10.29 -28.32
CA ALA A 109 1.51 -9.92 -26.92
C ALA A 109 0.57 -8.79 -26.45
N ILE A 110 0.41 -7.72 -27.24
CA ILE A 110 -0.54 -6.62 -26.95
C ILE A 110 -1.97 -7.15 -26.83
N ASN A 111 -2.40 -7.97 -27.78
CA ASN A 111 -3.76 -8.53 -27.80
C ASN A 111 -4.01 -9.42 -26.59
N THR A 112 -3.03 -10.23 -26.20
CA THR A 112 -3.12 -11.08 -24.99
C THR A 112 -3.20 -10.23 -23.74
N MET A 113 -2.38 -9.18 -23.63
CA MET A 113 -2.42 -8.25 -22.50
C MET A 113 -3.77 -7.53 -22.38
N LEU A 114 -4.29 -6.98 -23.47
CA LEU A 114 -5.57 -6.25 -23.46
C LEU A 114 -6.78 -7.16 -23.20
N ARG A 115 -6.74 -8.41 -23.67
CA ARG A 115 -7.90 -9.33 -23.59
C ARG A 115 -7.88 -10.25 -22.37
N VAL A 116 -6.71 -10.55 -21.82
CA VAL A 116 -6.55 -11.50 -20.71
C VAL A 116 -6.04 -10.79 -19.47
N TYR A 117 -4.86 -10.17 -19.55
CA TYR A 117 -4.18 -9.59 -18.39
C TYR A 117 -4.96 -8.43 -17.76
N LEU A 118 -5.29 -7.41 -18.56
CA LEU A 118 -5.91 -6.17 -18.07
C LEU A 118 -7.28 -6.41 -17.41
N PRO A 119 -8.20 -7.22 -17.97
CA PRO A 119 -9.46 -7.53 -17.29
C PRO A 119 -9.28 -8.25 -15.95
N LYS A 120 -8.30 -9.16 -15.85
CA LYS A 120 -8.02 -9.92 -14.62
C LYS A 120 -7.44 -9.02 -13.53
N ILE A 121 -6.46 -8.18 -13.89
CA ILE A 121 -5.85 -7.24 -12.96
C ILE A 121 -6.84 -6.17 -12.52
N THR A 122 -7.60 -5.56 -13.43
CA THR A 122 -8.59 -4.53 -13.03
C THR A 122 -9.66 -5.10 -12.11
N SER A 123 -10.16 -6.32 -12.36
CA SER A 123 -11.07 -7.01 -11.43
C SER A 123 -10.41 -7.29 -10.08
N MET A 124 -9.18 -7.79 -10.07
CA MET A 124 -8.44 -8.06 -8.84
C MET A 124 -8.23 -6.78 -8.02
N LEU A 125 -7.77 -5.69 -8.64
CA LEU A 125 -7.57 -4.39 -7.98
C LEU A 125 -8.89 -3.83 -7.42
N SER A 126 -9.99 -3.98 -8.17
CA SER A 126 -11.34 -3.61 -7.71
C SER A 126 -11.73 -4.35 -6.42
N ASP A 127 -11.48 -5.65 -6.38
CA ASP A 127 -11.83 -6.49 -5.22
C ASP A 127 -10.90 -6.26 -4.03
N VAL A 128 -9.60 -6.02 -4.28
CA VAL A 128 -8.65 -5.55 -3.26
C VAL A 128 -9.12 -4.24 -2.65
N MET A 129 -9.48 -3.25 -3.48
CA MET A 129 -9.92 -1.93 -3.02
C MET A 129 -11.18 -2.03 -2.16
N LYS A 130 -12.22 -2.76 -2.61
CA LYS A 130 -13.48 -2.91 -1.86
C LYS A 130 -13.28 -3.55 -0.49
N GLN A 131 -12.49 -4.62 -0.43
CA GLN A 131 -12.23 -5.32 0.83
C GLN A 131 -11.33 -4.49 1.75
N ASN A 132 -10.31 -3.81 1.19
CA ASN A 132 -9.43 -2.95 1.96
C ASN A 132 -10.14 -1.70 2.50
N TYR A 133 -11.13 -1.14 1.78
CA TYR A 133 -11.89 0.03 2.24
C TYR A 133 -12.61 -0.22 3.57
N ALA A 134 -13.27 -1.37 3.72
CA ALA A 134 -13.95 -1.73 4.97
C ALA A 134 -12.97 -1.83 6.15
N LEU A 135 -11.77 -2.35 5.90
CA LEU A 135 -10.72 -2.45 6.91
C LEU A 135 -10.12 -1.08 7.23
N SER A 136 -9.87 -0.24 6.22
CA SER A 136 -9.36 1.14 6.38
C SER A 136 -10.29 1.98 7.27
N LEU A 137 -11.62 1.87 7.12
CA LEU A 137 -12.60 2.59 7.96
C LEU A 137 -12.45 2.26 9.46
N GLN A 138 -12.21 0.99 9.79
CA GLN A 138 -12.03 0.55 11.17
C GLN A 138 -10.75 1.15 11.79
N ILE A 139 -9.68 1.28 11.01
CA ILE A 139 -8.37 1.79 11.45
C ILE A 139 -8.31 3.31 11.49
N GLU A 140 -9.05 4.00 10.61
CA GLU A 140 -9.04 5.47 10.56
C GLU A 140 -9.58 6.08 11.87
N TYR A 141 -10.61 5.49 12.45
CA TYR A 141 -11.13 5.87 13.77
C TYR A 141 -10.05 5.77 14.86
N LEU A 142 -9.35 4.64 14.89
CA LEU A 142 -8.28 4.33 15.84
C LEU A 142 -7.06 5.23 15.68
N SER A 143 -6.71 5.56 14.43
CA SER A 143 -5.63 6.48 14.09
C SER A 143 -5.92 7.91 14.57
N LYS A 144 -7.17 8.36 14.49
CA LYS A 144 -7.60 9.66 15.05
C LYS A 144 -7.49 9.69 16.56
N GLN A 145 -7.93 8.64 17.25
CA GLN A 145 -7.72 8.51 18.70
C GLN A 145 -6.24 8.53 19.06
N LEU A 146 -5.38 7.89 18.25
CA LEU A 146 -3.94 7.90 18.48
C LEU A 146 -3.31 9.28 18.25
N GLN A 147 -3.81 10.05 17.28
CA GLN A 147 -3.39 11.43 17.06
C GLN A 147 -3.75 12.32 18.26
N GLU A 148 -4.94 12.15 18.85
CA GLU A 148 -5.32 12.89 20.07
C GLU A 148 -4.39 12.60 21.26
N ILE A 149 -3.89 11.37 21.37
CA ILE A 149 -2.85 11.00 22.36
C ILE A 149 -1.55 11.72 22.01
N SER A 150 -1.12 11.67 20.75
CA SER A 150 0.09 12.31 20.24
C SER A 150 0.12 13.82 20.52
N ASP A 151 -0.97 14.53 20.25
CA ASP A 151 -1.07 15.98 20.45
C ASP A 151 -0.94 16.40 21.93
N LYS A 152 -1.15 15.45 22.87
CA LYS A 152 -1.03 15.64 24.32
C LYS A 152 0.30 15.14 24.88
N LEU A 153 1.16 14.55 24.05
CA LEU A 153 2.49 14.11 24.46
C LEU A 153 3.48 15.27 24.39
N ASP A 154 4.09 15.60 25.52
CA ASP A 154 5.27 16.46 25.56
C ASP A 154 6.54 15.61 25.42
N ILE A 155 7.17 15.67 24.25
CA ILE A 155 8.34 14.87 23.87
C ILE A 155 9.65 15.63 24.16
N ILE A 156 9.61 16.86 24.69
CA ILE A 156 10.80 17.72 24.79
C ILE A 156 11.85 17.19 25.79
N ASN A 157 11.42 16.46 26.82
CA ASN A 157 12.31 15.86 27.83
C ASN A 157 12.10 14.33 27.92
N VAL A 158 12.51 13.62 26.87
CA VAL A 158 12.44 12.16 26.81
C VAL A 158 13.82 11.52 26.94
N ASN A 159 13.85 10.31 27.49
CA ASN A 159 15.07 9.56 27.72
C ASN A 159 15.71 9.09 26.38
N VAL A 160 16.97 8.66 26.44
CA VAL A 160 17.71 8.15 25.27
C VAL A 160 17.01 6.97 24.60
N LEU A 161 16.33 6.13 25.38
CA LEU A 161 15.60 4.95 24.87
C LEU A 161 14.41 5.36 23.98
N ILE A 162 13.60 6.34 24.41
CA ILE A 162 12.49 6.87 23.61
C ILE A 162 13.04 7.47 22.32
N ASN A 163 14.07 8.32 22.41
CA ASN A 163 14.69 8.91 21.23
C ASN A 163 15.24 7.86 20.26
N SER A 164 15.91 6.82 20.77
CA SER A 164 16.43 5.74 19.92
C SER A 164 15.30 5.03 19.16
N THR A 165 14.22 4.66 19.84
CA THR A 165 13.08 4.02 19.16
C THR A 165 12.41 4.91 18.13
N LEU A 166 12.32 6.23 18.38
CA LEU A 166 11.79 7.18 17.39
C LEU A 166 12.72 7.27 16.17
N THR A 167 14.03 7.37 16.37
CA THR A 167 15.01 7.40 15.28
C THR A 167 14.98 6.11 14.46
N GLU A 168 14.83 4.96 15.11
CA GLU A 168 14.81 3.65 14.44
C GLU A 168 13.50 3.38 13.69
N ILE A 169 12.33 3.70 14.27
CA ILE A 169 11.03 3.37 13.66
C ILE A 169 10.59 4.37 12.59
N THR A 170 10.98 5.64 12.71
CA THR A 170 10.43 6.72 11.86
C THR A 170 10.66 6.50 10.36
N PRO A 171 11.86 6.13 9.88
CA PRO A 171 12.09 5.93 8.45
C PRO A 171 11.18 4.83 7.87
N ALA A 172 11.07 3.71 8.58
CA ALA A 172 10.23 2.59 8.17
C ALA A 172 8.75 2.96 8.22
N TYR A 173 8.29 3.60 9.30
CA TYR A 173 6.91 4.07 9.43
C TYR A 173 6.52 5.00 8.28
N GLN A 174 7.35 5.99 7.96
CA GLN A 174 7.10 6.94 6.87
C GLN A 174 7.02 6.24 5.51
N ARG A 175 7.96 5.33 5.23
CA ARG A 175 7.99 4.60 3.96
C ARG A 175 6.77 3.68 3.80
N ILE A 176 6.45 2.90 4.83
CA ILE A 176 5.30 1.99 4.83
C ILE A 176 3.99 2.76 4.67
N LYS A 177 3.82 3.84 5.46
CA LYS A 177 2.64 4.69 5.39
C LYS A 177 2.46 5.29 4.00
N TYR A 178 3.52 5.91 3.46
CA TYR A 178 3.48 6.51 2.13
C TYR A 178 3.12 5.51 1.03
N VAL A 179 3.75 4.33 1.03
CA VAL A 179 3.50 3.30 0.01
C VAL A 179 2.05 2.78 0.12
N ASN A 180 1.56 2.53 1.32
CA ASN A 180 0.17 2.07 1.53
C ASN A 180 -0.86 3.11 1.07
N GLU A 181 -0.65 4.38 1.40
CA GLU A 181 -1.52 5.49 1.00
C GLU A 181 -1.47 5.70 -0.52
N LYS A 182 -0.27 5.70 -1.12
CA LYS A 182 -0.11 5.91 -2.57
C LYS A 182 -0.70 4.75 -3.37
N PHE A 183 -0.53 3.51 -2.89
CA PHE A 183 -1.14 2.34 -3.51
C PHE A 183 -2.67 2.41 -3.47
N GLU A 184 -3.27 2.81 -2.34
CA GLU A 184 -4.73 2.97 -2.23
C GLU A 184 -5.26 4.09 -3.14
N GLU A 185 -4.54 5.21 -3.25
CA GLU A 185 -4.88 6.31 -4.16
C GLU A 185 -4.90 5.84 -5.63
N LEU A 186 -3.83 5.16 -6.07
CA LEU A 186 -3.70 4.70 -7.47
C LEU A 186 -4.70 3.60 -7.80
N THR A 187 -4.92 2.64 -6.89
CA THR A 187 -5.93 1.59 -7.10
C THR A 187 -7.36 2.17 -7.12
N PHE A 188 -7.66 3.16 -6.28
CA PHE A 188 -8.93 3.88 -6.35
C PHE A 188 -9.12 4.59 -7.69
N ALA A 189 -8.09 5.31 -8.17
CA ALA A 189 -8.13 5.99 -9.45
C ALA A 189 -8.50 5.02 -10.60
N THR A 190 -7.81 3.87 -10.67
CA THR A 190 -8.05 2.84 -11.69
C THR A 190 -9.48 2.29 -11.67
N GLU A 191 -10.09 2.13 -10.49
CA GLU A 191 -11.49 1.68 -10.34
C GLU A 191 -12.48 2.75 -10.83
N THR A 192 -12.28 4.01 -10.45
CA THR A 192 -13.13 5.12 -10.91
C THR A 192 -13.07 5.28 -12.43
N SER A 193 -11.87 5.25 -13.01
CA SER A 193 -11.68 5.36 -14.46
C SER A 193 -12.29 4.16 -15.21
N SER A 194 -12.26 2.96 -14.61
CA SER A 194 -12.92 1.77 -15.16
C SER A 194 -14.45 1.85 -15.16
N LYS A 195 -15.06 2.54 -14.19
CA LYS A 195 -16.54 2.68 -14.09
C LYS A 195 -17.14 3.79 -14.95
N VAL A 196 -16.38 4.86 -15.21
CA VAL A 196 -16.92 6.10 -15.80
C VAL A 196 -17.15 6.00 -17.32
N LYS A 197 -16.62 5.00 -18.04
CA LYS A 197 -16.62 5.03 -19.51
C LYS A 197 -16.94 3.69 -20.18
N LYS A 198 -18.22 3.51 -20.53
CA LYS A 198 -18.61 2.67 -21.68
C LYS A 198 -18.34 3.35 -23.04
N ASP A 199 -18.04 4.66 -23.07
CA ASP A 199 -17.96 5.47 -24.30
C ASP A 199 -16.79 6.51 -24.35
N GLY A 200 -15.75 6.38 -23.53
CA GLY A 200 -14.63 7.35 -23.51
C GLY A 200 -13.24 6.71 -23.67
N SER A 201 -12.31 7.47 -24.27
CA SER A 201 -10.96 7.04 -24.69
C SER A 201 -10.19 6.21 -23.64
N PRO A 202 -9.59 5.06 -24.02
CA PRO A 202 -8.79 4.17 -23.16
C PRO A 202 -7.52 4.76 -22.54
N ALA A 203 -7.09 5.97 -22.94
CA ALA A 203 -5.79 6.54 -22.58
C ALA A 203 -5.59 6.73 -21.07
N ASN A 204 -6.59 7.25 -20.35
CA ASN A 204 -6.44 7.57 -18.91
C ASN A 204 -6.24 6.32 -18.02
N ILE A 205 -6.83 5.17 -18.38
CA ILE A 205 -6.67 3.93 -17.63
C ILE A 205 -5.23 3.40 -17.79
N LEU A 206 -4.65 3.58 -18.97
CA LEU A 206 -3.27 3.15 -19.24
C LEU A 206 -2.26 4.02 -18.49
N ASP A 207 -2.51 5.31 -18.36
CA ASP A 207 -1.66 6.23 -17.57
C ASP A 207 -1.68 5.86 -16.08
N GLU A 208 -2.86 5.63 -15.50
CA GLU A 208 -3.02 5.21 -14.10
C GLU A 208 -2.39 3.83 -13.83
N LEU A 209 -2.54 2.89 -14.76
CA LEU A 209 -1.86 1.59 -14.69
C LEU A 209 -0.34 1.73 -14.82
N THR A 210 0.15 2.69 -15.61
CA THR A 210 1.58 2.99 -15.72
C THR A 210 2.12 3.46 -14.38
N GLU A 211 1.48 4.46 -13.74
CA GLU A 211 1.89 4.94 -12.41
C GLU A 211 1.84 3.81 -11.36
N LEU A 212 0.80 2.97 -11.38
CA LEU A 212 0.69 1.83 -10.46
C LEU A 212 1.81 0.81 -10.67
N THR A 213 2.23 0.58 -11.92
CA THR A 213 3.36 -0.32 -12.21
C THR A 213 4.72 0.27 -11.89
N GLU A 214 4.90 1.58 -12.02
CA GLU A 214 6.10 2.26 -11.53
C GLU A 214 6.22 2.16 -10.01
N LEU A 215 5.11 2.37 -9.28
CA LEU A 215 5.06 2.12 -7.85
C LEU A 215 5.38 0.67 -7.53
N ALA A 216 4.78 -0.29 -8.23
CA ALA A 216 5.05 -1.70 -8.02
C ALA A 216 6.53 -2.04 -8.23
N LYS A 217 7.16 -1.53 -9.29
CA LYS A 217 8.60 -1.71 -9.55
C LYS A 217 9.45 -1.14 -8.42
N SER A 218 9.07 0.01 -7.86
CA SER A 218 9.77 0.60 -6.71
C SER A 218 9.62 -0.25 -5.45
N VAL A 219 8.43 -0.80 -5.20
CA VAL A 219 8.12 -1.62 -4.01
C VAL A 219 8.82 -2.98 -4.07
N THR A 220 8.87 -3.62 -5.23
CA THR A 220 9.44 -4.96 -5.40
C THR A 220 10.91 -4.97 -5.82
N LYS A 221 11.57 -3.81 -5.79
CA LYS A 221 12.99 -3.71 -6.19
C LYS A 221 13.87 -4.43 -5.18
N ASN A 222 14.75 -5.30 -5.68
CA ASN A 222 15.71 -6.04 -4.87
C ASN A 222 16.94 -5.19 -4.52
N ASP A 223 16.73 -4.15 -3.73
CA ASP A 223 17.79 -3.31 -3.18
C ASP A 223 17.90 -3.51 -1.65
N VAL A 224 19.05 -3.14 -1.08
CA VAL A 224 19.31 -3.25 0.37
C VAL A 224 18.35 -2.38 1.19
N ASP A 225 17.91 -1.25 0.62
CA ASP A 225 16.89 -0.34 1.15
C ASP A 225 15.50 -0.59 0.53
N GLY A 226 15.24 -1.82 0.08
CA GLY A 226 13.96 -2.25 -0.46
C GLY A 226 12.80 -2.17 0.55
N PHE A 227 11.57 -2.28 0.06
CA PHE A 227 10.38 -2.18 0.92
C PHE A 227 10.33 -3.27 2.00
N GLU A 228 10.77 -4.49 1.67
CA GLU A 228 10.86 -5.60 2.63
C GLU A 228 11.83 -5.31 3.78
N PHE A 229 12.94 -4.61 3.53
CA PHE A 229 13.87 -4.18 4.57
C PHE A 229 13.18 -3.25 5.57
N TYR A 230 12.42 -2.26 5.07
CA TYR A 230 11.67 -1.36 5.94
C TYR A 230 10.56 -2.10 6.71
N LEU A 231 9.91 -3.11 6.13
CA LEU A 231 8.93 -3.93 6.84
C LEU A 231 9.54 -4.75 7.98
N ASN A 232 10.70 -5.38 7.73
CA ASN A 232 11.40 -6.17 8.73
C ASN A 232 11.96 -5.28 9.85
N THR A 233 12.61 -4.16 9.51
CA THR A 233 13.12 -3.22 10.51
C THR A 233 12.00 -2.59 11.34
N PHE A 234 10.84 -2.29 10.74
CA PHE A 234 9.67 -1.86 11.49
C PHE A 234 9.26 -2.90 12.54
N HIS A 235 9.17 -4.17 12.14
CA HIS A 235 8.87 -5.26 13.07
C HIS A 235 9.93 -5.40 14.17
N ASP A 236 11.21 -5.38 13.80
CA ASP A 236 12.32 -5.52 14.76
C ASP A 236 12.24 -4.44 15.85
N VAL A 237 11.95 -3.19 15.48
CA VAL A 237 11.76 -2.11 16.46
C VAL A 237 10.46 -2.30 17.27
N MET A 238 9.39 -2.82 16.66
CA MET A 238 8.13 -3.13 17.37
C MET A 238 8.31 -4.16 18.49
N VAL A 239 9.14 -5.19 18.27
CA VAL A 239 9.41 -6.25 19.27
C VAL A 239 10.68 -6.00 20.09
N GLY A 240 11.42 -4.92 19.82
CA GLY A 240 12.64 -4.58 20.54
C GLY A 240 13.86 -5.41 20.15
N ASN A 241 13.86 -6.00 18.96
CA ASN A 241 15.04 -6.62 18.34
C ASN A 241 15.97 -5.55 17.72
N ASN A 242 16.34 -4.56 18.52
CA ASN A 242 17.20 -3.45 18.14
C ASN A 242 18.39 -3.34 19.09
N LEU A 243 19.27 -2.36 18.83
CA LEU A 243 20.51 -2.17 19.58
C LEU A 243 20.30 -2.10 21.10
N PHE A 244 19.18 -1.52 21.54
CA PHE A 244 18.89 -1.27 22.95
C PHE A 244 17.94 -2.29 23.60
N GLY A 245 17.49 -3.32 22.87
CA GLY A 245 16.51 -4.27 23.39
C GLY A 245 15.17 -3.61 23.75
N ARG A 246 14.83 -2.51 23.07
CA ARG A 246 13.75 -1.59 23.46
C ARG A 246 12.63 -1.64 22.44
N SER A 247 11.52 -2.27 22.79
CA SER A 247 10.33 -2.31 21.93
C SER A 247 9.65 -0.94 21.83
N ALA A 248 9.15 -0.61 20.63
CA ALA A 248 8.34 0.58 20.41
C ALA A 248 7.07 0.56 21.29
N LEU A 249 6.52 -0.64 21.53
CA LEU A 249 5.40 -0.84 22.46
C LEU A 249 5.74 -0.40 23.89
N LYS A 250 6.97 -0.68 24.36
CA LYS A 250 7.43 -0.22 25.67
C LYS A 250 7.57 1.31 25.70
N THR A 251 8.16 1.89 24.67
CA THR A 251 8.24 3.35 24.54
C THR A 251 6.87 4.02 24.53
N ALA A 252 5.92 3.50 23.75
CA ALA A 252 4.55 4.01 23.71
C ALA A 252 3.87 3.88 25.08
N SER A 253 4.04 2.74 25.76
CA SER A 253 3.48 2.55 27.10
C SER A 253 3.99 3.60 28.09
N GLU A 254 5.29 3.84 28.16
CA GLU A 254 5.88 4.82 29.09
C GLU A 254 5.45 6.26 28.79
N LEU A 255 5.23 6.58 27.52
CA LEU A 255 4.72 7.88 27.10
C LEU A 255 3.25 8.06 27.50
N ILE A 256 2.43 7.03 27.32
CA ILE A 256 0.99 7.04 27.64
C ILE A 256 0.74 7.05 29.15
N THR A 257 1.57 6.36 29.94
CA THR A 257 1.40 6.26 31.41
C THR A 257 1.86 7.52 32.17
N LYS A 258 2.41 8.53 31.48
CA LYS A 258 2.82 9.77 32.18
C LYS A 258 1.59 10.53 32.65
N GLU A 259 1.63 11.03 33.90
CA GLU A 259 0.50 11.71 34.55
C GLU A 259 -0.03 12.96 33.81
N ASN A 260 0.79 13.57 32.97
CA ASN A 260 0.40 14.73 32.16
C ASN A 260 -0.48 14.37 30.95
N VAL A 261 -0.61 13.08 30.60
CA VAL A 261 -1.44 12.62 29.47
C VAL A 261 -2.84 12.29 29.97
N LYS A 262 -3.79 13.19 29.70
CA LYS A 262 -5.23 12.99 30.00
C LYS A 262 -6.02 12.74 28.73
N THR A 263 -6.36 11.48 28.47
CA THR A 263 -7.15 11.04 27.31
C THR A 263 -8.33 10.18 27.75
N SER A 264 -9.30 10.01 26.85
CA SER A 264 -10.42 9.11 27.08
C SER A 264 -9.93 7.66 27.00
N GLY A 265 -10.30 6.82 27.96
CA GLY A 265 -9.87 5.42 28.01
C GLY A 265 -8.81 5.16 29.08
N SER A 266 -8.45 3.88 29.23
CA SER A 266 -7.41 3.43 30.16
C SER A 266 -6.06 3.31 29.45
N GLU A 267 -4.99 3.14 30.22
CA GLU A 267 -3.65 2.88 29.67
C GLU A 267 -3.66 1.61 28.81
N VAL A 268 -4.33 0.55 29.26
CA VAL A 268 -4.56 -0.68 28.48
C VAL A 268 -5.18 -0.37 27.13
N GLY A 269 -6.27 0.39 27.10
CA GLY A 269 -6.98 0.73 25.87
C GLY A 269 -6.12 1.57 24.91
N ASN A 270 -5.39 2.56 25.44
CA ASN A 270 -4.56 3.46 24.65
C ASN A 270 -3.35 2.75 24.03
N VAL A 271 -2.65 1.90 24.79
CA VAL A 271 -1.51 1.13 24.26
C VAL A 271 -1.99 0.02 23.31
N TYR A 272 -3.13 -0.61 23.59
CA TYR A 272 -3.72 -1.56 22.65
C TYR A 272 -4.15 -0.89 21.33
N ASN A 273 -4.67 0.35 21.40
CA ASN A 273 -4.96 1.15 20.21
C ASN A 273 -3.69 1.41 19.38
N PHE A 274 -2.59 1.80 20.03
CA PHE A 274 -1.29 1.94 19.37
C PHE A 274 -0.85 0.64 18.67
N LEU A 275 -0.96 -0.51 19.34
CA LEU A 275 -0.66 -1.83 18.74
C LEU A 275 -1.53 -2.11 17.52
N ILE A 276 -2.84 -1.83 17.59
CA ILE A 276 -3.75 -2.05 16.45
C ILE A 276 -3.33 -1.23 15.24
N VAL A 277 -3.04 0.06 15.40
CA VAL A 277 -2.68 0.94 14.29
C VAL A 277 -1.40 0.48 13.59
N LEU A 278 -0.39 0.06 14.36
CA LEU A 278 0.90 -0.36 13.78
C LEU A 278 0.85 -1.75 13.14
N THR A 279 0.17 -2.72 13.79
CA THR A 279 -0.06 -4.04 13.18
C THR A 279 -0.89 -3.94 11.91
N ALA A 280 -1.88 -3.05 11.89
CA ALA A 280 -2.68 -2.76 10.70
C ALA A 280 -1.85 -2.20 9.55
N LEU A 281 -0.93 -1.27 9.87
CA LEU A 281 -0.01 -0.68 8.92
C LEU A 281 0.86 -1.75 8.24
N GLN A 282 1.43 -2.69 9.01
CA GLN A 282 2.23 -3.78 8.47
C GLN A 282 1.42 -4.77 7.64
N ALA A 283 0.25 -5.19 8.12
CA ALA A 283 -0.56 -6.15 7.35
C ALA A 283 -1.06 -5.54 6.02
N LYS A 284 -1.42 -4.25 5.99
CA LYS A 284 -1.70 -3.55 4.72
C LYS A 284 -0.47 -3.47 3.81
N ALA A 285 0.73 -3.32 4.37
CA ALA A 285 1.96 -3.31 3.60
C ALA A 285 2.27 -4.66 2.94
N PHE A 286 2.03 -5.78 3.64
CA PHE A 286 2.13 -7.12 3.05
C PHE A 286 1.10 -7.33 1.93
N LEU A 287 -0.11 -6.79 2.08
CA LEU A 287 -1.11 -6.78 1.02
C LEU A 287 -0.63 -6.00 -0.22
N THR A 288 -0.12 -4.78 -0.01
CA THR A 288 0.43 -3.95 -1.09
C THR A 288 1.58 -4.66 -1.80
N LEU A 289 2.54 -5.21 -1.05
CA LEU A 289 3.67 -5.96 -1.62
C LEU A 289 3.20 -7.15 -2.46
N THR A 290 2.26 -7.94 -1.94
CA THR A 290 1.68 -9.09 -2.65
C THR A 290 0.99 -8.65 -3.94
N THR A 291 0.24 -7.56 -3.89
CA THR A 291 -0.46 -7.04 -5.07
C THR A 291 0.51 -6.50 -6.11
N CYS A 292 1.55 -5.76 -5.68
CA CYS A 292 2.59 -5.25 -6.56
C CYS A 292 3.36 -6.38 -7.26
N ARG A 293 3.68 -7.46 -6.56
CA ARG A 293 4.31 -8.64 -7.20
C ARG A 293 3.42 -9.26 -8.26
N LYS A 294 2.12 -9.44 -7.95
CA LYS A 294 1.16 -10.00 -8.91
C LYS A 294 0.96 -9.09 -10.12
N LEU A 295 0.91 -7.77 -9.90
CA LEU A 295 0.81 -6.76 -10.95
C LEU A 295 2.04 -6.71 -11.88
N LEU A 296 3.17 -7.25 -11.45
CA LEU A 296 4.39 -7.35 -12.27
C LEU A 296 4.62 -8.76 -12.82
N GLY A 297 3.70 -9.70 -12.59
CA GLY A 297 3.90 -11.10 -13.01
C GLY A 297 5.11 -11.77 -12.34
N LEU A 298 5.54 -11.30 -11.17
CA LEU A 298 6.64 -11.93 -10.44
C LEU A 298 6.18 -13.22 -9.76
N ALA A 299 7.13 -14.09 -9.43
CA ALA A 299 6.85 -15.32 -8.70
C ALA A 299 6.05 -15.05 -7.41
N ASP A 300 5.00 -15.82 -7.19
CA ASP A 300 4.16 -15.69 -6.00
C ASP A 300 4.96 -16.08 -4.75
N ILE A 301 5.03 -15.18 -3.76
CA ILE A 301 5.62 -15.43 -2.44
C ILE A 301 4.51 -15.33 -1.41
N ASP A 302 4.30 -16.40 -0.64
CA ASP A 302 3.29 -16.42 0.41
C ASP A 302 3.75 -15.64 1.66
N TYR A 303 3.54 -14.32 1.64
CA TYR A 303 3.79 -13.48 2.81
C TYR A 303 2.75 -13.67 3.92
N THR A 304 1.70 -14.49 3.75
CA THR A 304 0.68 -14.64 4.80
C THR A 304 1.26 -15.30 6.04
N SER A 305 2.18 -16.25 5.86
CA SER A 305 2.88 -16.93 6.95
C SER A 305 3.78 -15.96 7.71
N ILE A 306 4.59 -15.18 6.98
CA ILE A 306 5.50 -14.17 7.55
C ILE A 306 4.69 -13.10 8.29
N MET A 307 3.69 -12.51 7.65
CA MET A 307 2.82 -11.50 8.26
C MET A 307 2.22 -12.00 9.59
N ASN A 308 1.67 -13.22 9.60
CA ASN A 308 1.07 -13.77 10.82
C ASN A 308 2.11 -14.02 11.91
N GLU A 309 3.31 -14.49 11.58
CA GLU A 309 4.40 -14.65 12.54
C GLU A 309 4.77 -13.31 13.19
N LEU A 310 5.01 -12.27 12.40
CA LEU A 310 5.39 -10.95 12.89
C LEU A 310 4.31 -10.35 13.79
N LEU A 311 3.04 -10.34 13.33
CA LEU A 311 1.91 -9.83 14.11
C LEU A 311 1.68 -10.65 15.39
N ASN A 312 1.91 -11.97 15.37
CA ASN A 312 1.81 -12.80 16.57
C ASN A 312 2.91 -12.48 17.59
N ARG A 313 4.14 -12.24 17.14
CA ARG A 313 5.24 -11.83 18.02
C ARG A 313 5.01 -10.46 18.66
N GLU A 314 4.44 -9.51 17.92
CA GLU A 314 4.08 -8.20 18.47
C GLU A 314 2.95 -8.28 19.50
N LYS A 315 1.94 -9.12 19.24
CA LYS A 315 0.88 -9.42 20.23
C LYS A 315 1.44 -10.12 21.47
N GLU A 316 2.42 -11.01 21.30
CA GLU A 316 3.10 -11.70 22.40
C GLU A 316 3.88 -10.70 23.27
N GLU A 317 4.67 -9.84 22.65
CA GLU A 317 5.43 -8.77 23.32
C GLU A 317 4.48 -7.87 24.12
N PHE A 318 3.38 -7.43 23.52
CA PHE A 318 2.35 -6.67 24.22
C PHE A 318 1.79 -7.46 25.42
N ARG A 319 1.39 -8.73 25.22
CA ARG A 319 0.73 -9.54 26.26
C ARG A 319 1.64 -9.81 27.45
N VAL A 320 2.92 -10.12 27.21
CA VAL A 320 3.85 -10.58 28.25
C VAL A 320 4.57 -9.42 28.93
N ASN A 321 5.09 -8.46 28.15
CA ASN A 321 6.02 -7.46 28.66
C ASN A 321 5.40 -6.08 28.92
N ILE A 322 4.24 -5.81 28.32
CA ILE A 322 3.60 -4.49 28.37
C ILE A 322 2.32 -4.52 29.20
N LEU A 323 1.34 -5.33 28.80
CA LEU A 323 -0.01 -5.40 29.35
C LEU A 323 -0.05 -5.53 30.88
N PRO A 324 0.76 -6.38 31.55
CA PRO A 324 0.70 -6.53 33.00
C PRO A 324 1.09 -5.26 33.78
N THR A 325 1.74 -4.31 33.13
CA THR A 325 2.21 -3.05 33.75
C THR A 325 1.24 -1.88 33.58
N LEU A 326 0.13 -2.08 32.87
CA LEU A 326 -0.82 -1.03 32.52
C LEU A 326 -2.04 -1.02 33.44
N SER A 327 -2.50 0.17 33.79
CA SER A 327 -3.76 0.37 34.50
C SER A 327 -4.97 0.22 33.57
N ASN A 328 -6.01 -0.44 34.09
CA ASN A 328 -7.31 -0.52 33.43
C ASN A 328 -8.28 0.60 33.88
N THR A 329 -7.86 1.51 34.75
CA THR A 329 -8.69 2.64 35.21
C THR A 329 -8.82 3.70 34.13
N PHE A 330 -10.00 4.31 34.00
CA PHE A 330 -10.24 5.46 33.12
C PHE A 330 -10.86 6.61 33.89
N SER A 331 -10.58 7.85 33.47
CA SER A 331 -11.04 9.07 34.15
C SER A 331 -11.53 10.12 33.16
N ASN A 332 -12.08 11.23 33.68
CA ASN A 332 -12.56 12.32 32.83
C ASN A 332 -11.38 12.98 32.09
N PRO A 333 -11.41 13.05 30.75
CA PRO A 333 -10.30 13.58 29.95
C PRO A 333 -10.17 15.11 30.05
N ASN A 334 -11.28 15.79 30.36
CA ASN A 334 -11.39 17.25 30.39
C ASN A 334 -12.22 17.70 31.60
N TYR A 335 -12.03 18.96 31.98
CA TYR A 335 -12.82 19.62 33.01
C TYR A 335 -13.45 20.90 32.44
N ALA A 336 -14.69 21.17 32.81
CA ALA A 336 -15.39 22.39 32.46
C ALA A 336 -15.81 23.12 33.74
N LYS A 337 -15.59 24.45 33.78
CA LYS A 337 -16.06 25.27 34.90
C LYS A 337 -17.58 25.45 34.77
N VAL A 338 -18.34 24.79 35.65
CA VAL A 338 -19.80 24.83 35.70
C VAL A 338 -20.25 25.19 37.12
N LYS A 339 -21.40 25.85 37.27
CA LYS A 339 -22.05 26.09 38.56
C LYS A 339 -23.29 25.19 38.66
N GLY A 340 -23.40 24.44 39.75
CA GLY A 340 -24.61 23.69 40.10
C GLY A 340 -25.60 24.53 40.92
N SER A 341 -26.75 23.93 41.23
CA SER A 341 -27.66 24.41 42.29
C SER A 341 -27.13 23.96 43.65
N ASP A 342 -27.43 24.72 44.71
CA ASP A 342 -27.14 24.35 46.10
C ASP A 342 -28.24 23.43 46.68
N GLU A 343 -29.26 23.08 45.90
CA GLU A 343 -30.33 22.17 46.30
C GLU A 343 -29.89 20.69 46.24
N ASP A 344 -30.27 19.93 47.27
CA ASP A 344 -29.98 18.49 47.34
C ASP A 344 -30.76 17.71 46.27
N ALA A 345 -30.06 16.86 45.51
CA ALA A 345 -30.64 16.02 44.46
C ALA A 345 -30.22 14.55 44.61
N LYS A 346 -31.16 13.64 44.33
CA LYS A 346 -30.91 12.19 44.21
C LYS A 346 -30.97 11.78 42.74
N MET A 347 -29.87 11.25 42.22
CA MET A 347 -29.77 10.68 40.87
C MET A 347 -29.38 9.21 40.97
N ILE A 348 -30.08 8.35 40.23
CA ILE A 348 -29.79 6.91 40.12
C ILE A 348 -29.51 6.62 38.64
N VAL A 349 -28.30 6.13 38.34
CA VAL A 349 -27.91 5.67 37.00
C VAL A 349 -27.90 4.15 37.04
N GLU A 350 -28.94 3.54 36.47
CA GLU A 350 -29.18 2.09 36.49
C GLU A 350 -29.45 1.60 35.07
N ALA A 351 -28.88 0.44 34.71
CA ALA A 351 -29.19 -0.24 33.47
C ALA A 351 -30.55 -0.95 33.57
N LYS A 352 -31.24 -1.13 32.44
CA LYS A 352 -32.56 -1.78 32.40
C LYS A 352 -32.53 -3.23 32.86
#